data_AF-A0A7W4HGF2-F1
#
_entry.id   AF-A0A7W4HGF2-F1
#
_cell.length_a   1.000
_cell.length_b   1.000
_cell.length_c   1.000
_cell.angle_alpha   90.00
_cell.angle_beta   90.00
_cell.angle_gamma   90.00
#
_symmetry.space_group_name_H-M   'P 1'
#
loop_
_entity.id
_entity.type
_entity.pdbx_description
1 polymer ?
#
loop_
_entity_poly.entity_id
_entity_poly.type
_entity_poly.pdbx_seq_one_letter_code
_entity_poly.pdbx_strand_id
1 'polypeptide(L)' 'MIELFEPNLEELEVMIKEIEKQMEEAESLAEWKELQHQLDELLERQKQLLKEQEKDTL' A
#
# COMPACT_ATOMS: atom_id res chain seq x y z
N MET A 1 -19.43 -16.20 0.05
CA MET A 1 -17.99 -16.06 0.35
C MET A 1 -17.62 -14.66 -0.07
N ILE A 2 -17.06 -13.84 0.81
CA ILE A 2 -16.40 -12.62 0.35
C ILE A 2 -15.13 -13.14 -0.33
N GLU A 3 -15.08 -13.09 -1.65
CA GLU A 3 -13.83 -13.33 -2.37
C GLU A 3 -12.86 -12.23 -1.92
N LEU A 4 -11.87 -12.61 -1.11
CA LEU A 4 -10.73 -11.77 -0.77
C LEU A 4 -9.88 -11.65 -2.03
N PHE A 5 -10.29 -10.78 -2.94
CA PHE A 5 -9.42 -10.36 -4.03
C PHE A 5 -8.25 -9.60 -3.44
N GLU A 6 -7.06 -9.84 -4.00
CA GLU A 6 -5.91 -8.98 -3.70
C GLU A 6 -6.25 -7.54 -4.13
N PRO A 7 -5.87 -6.52 -3.34
CA PRO A 7 -6.25 -5.15 -3.62
C PRO A 7 -5.72 -4.71 -4.98
N ASN A 8 -6.57 -4.03 -5.75
CA ASN A 8 -6.18 -3.44 -7.04
C ASN A 8 -5.37 -2.14 -6.83
N LEU A 9 -4.86 -1.55 -7.93
CA LEU A 9 -4.01 -0.35 -7.84
C LEU A 9 -4.72 0.85 -7.19
N GLU A 10 -6.01 1.06 -7.46
CA GLU A 10 -6.78 2.17 -6.89
C GLU A 10 -6.99 1.97 -5.38
N GLU A 11 -7.29 0.74 -4.96
CA GLU A 11 -7.40 0.38 -3.54
C GLU A 11 -6.08 0.56 -2.80
N LEU A 12 -4.95 0.14 -3.40
CA LEU A 12 -3.63 0.37 -2.84
C LEU A 12 -3.30 1.86 -2.70
N GLU A 13 -3.65 2.69 -3.68
CA GLU A 13 -3.43 4.14 -3.60
C GLU A 13 -4.23 4.80 -2.46
N VAL A 14 -5.46 4.33 -2.21
CA VAL A 14 -6.26 4.81 -1.06
C VAL A 14 -5.59 4.41 0.24
N MET A 15 -5.19 3.14 0.39
CA MET A 15 -4.51 2.65 1.59
C MET A 15 -3.19 3.39 1.85
N ILE A 16 -2.38 3.63 0.81
CA ILE A 16 -1.13 4.39 0.90
C ILE A 16 -1.39 5.79 1.45
N LYS A 17 -2.37 6.52 0.89
CA LYS A 17 -2.71 7.88 1.35
C LYS A 17 -3.21 7.91 2.79
N GLU A 18 -3.95 6.89 3.21
CA GLU A 18 -4.41 6.76 4.60
C GLU A 18 -3.23 6.56 5.56
N ILE A 19 -2.27 5.69 5.21
CA ILE A 19 -1.06 5.48 6.01
C ILE A 19 -0.19 6.74 6.05
N GLU A 20 0.01 7.42 4.92
CA GLU A 20 0.76 8.69 4.87
C GLU A 20 0.14 9.73 5.81
N LYS A 21 -1.20 9.85 5.82
CA LYS A 21 -1.91 10.73 6.75
C LYS A 21 -1.70 10.32 8.22
N GLN A 22 -1.79 9.03 8.52
CA GLN A 22 -1.54 8.53 9.88
C GLN A 22 -0.09 8.81 10.32
N MET A 23 0.88 8.75 9.39
CA MET A 23 2.27 9.09 9.68
C MET A 23 2.47 10.56 10.02
N GLU A 24 1.72 11.48 9.38
CA GLU A 24 1.72 12.90 9.73
C GLU A 24 1.15 13.17 11.13
N GLU A 25 0.17 12.36 11.55
CA GLU A 25 -0.53 12.47 12.83
C GLU A 25 0.14 11.65 13.95
N ALA A 26 1.16 10.85 13.64
CA ALA A 26 1.80 9.94 14.59
C ALA A 26 2.40 10.67 15.79
N GLU A 27 2.01 10.24 17.00
CA GLU A 27 2.43 10.88 18.25
C GLU A 27 3.77 10.32 18.78
N SER A 28 4.27 9.24 18.16
CA SER A 28 5.53 8.61 18.57
C SER A 28 6.35 8.07 17.40
N LEU A 29 7.67 7.99 17.62
CA LEU A 29 8.59 7.36 16.66
C LEU A 29 8.30 5.87 16.46
N ALA A 30 7.78 5.18 17.49
CA ALA A 30 7.44 3.77 17.39
C ALA A 30 6.24 3.54 16.46
N GLU A 31 5.20 4.35 16.62
CA GLU A 31 4.01 4.36 15.75
C GLU A 31 4.39 4.74 14.31
N TRP A 32 5.18 5.80 14.13
CA TRP A 32 5.63 6.21 12.80
C TRP A 32 6.42 5.11 12.09
N LYS A 33 7.25 4.33 12.81
CA LYS A 33 8.01 3.21 12.23
C LYS A 33 7.14 2.03 11.84
N GLU A 34 6.10 1.74 12.63
CA GLU A 34 5.13 0.71 12.29
C GLU A 34 4.37 1.08 11.01
N LEU A 35 3.89 2.33 10.94
CA LEU A 35 3.25 2.87 9.74
C LEU A 35 4.18 2.89 8.54
N GLN A 36 5.46 3.23 8.73
CA GLN A 36 6.47 3.16 7.68
C GLN A 36 6.62 1.74 7.12
N HIS A 37 6.66 0.71 7.99
CA HIS A 37 6.73 -0.67 7.53
C HIS A 37 5.49 -1.07 6.71
N GLN A 38 4.30 -0.66 7.15
CA GLN A 38 3.06 -0.91 6.40
C GLN A 38 3.07 -0.20 5.04
N LEU A 39 3.55 1.04 4.98
CA LEU A 39 3.71 1.79 3.74
C LEU A 39 4.65 1.09 2.75
N ASP A 40 5.81 0.61 3.24
CA ASP A 40 6.80 -0.08 2.40
C ASP A 40 6.23 -1.36 1.75
N GLU A 41 5.43 -2.13 2.50
CA GLU A 41 4.75 -3.33 1.98
C GLU A 41 3.73 -2.98 0.89
N LEU A 42 2.93 -1.93 1.10
CA LEU A 42 1.94 -1.46 0.12
C LEU A 42 2.61 -0.96 -1.17
N LEU A 43 3.73 -0.24 -1.06
CA LEU A 43 4.49 0.25 -2.21
C LEU A 43 5.13 -0.89 -3.02
N GLU A 44 5.70 -1.90 -2.34
CA GLU A 44 6.24 -3.07 -3.05
C GLU A 44 5.12 -3.85 -3.74
N ARG A 45 3.94 -3.95 -3.12
CA ARG A 45 2.77 -4.58 -3.73
C ARG A 45 2.28 -3.81 -4.97
N GLN A 46 2.18 -2.49 -4.87
CA GLN A 46 1.81 -1.63 -6.00
C GLN A 46 2.78 -1.82 -7.18
N LYS A 47 4.08 -1.88 -6.88
CA LYS A 47 5.13 -2.12 -7.88
C LYS A 47 5.04 -3.49 -8.53
N GLN A 48 4.65 -4.54 -7.79
CA GLN A 48 4.42 -5.87 -8.34
C GLN A 48 3.25 -5.87 -9.33
N LEU A 49 2.13 -5.27 -8.95
CA LEU A 49 0.95 -5.16 -9.82
C LEU A 49 1.23 -4.36 -11.09
N LEU A 50 1.97 -3.25 -10.99
CA LEU A 50 2.38 -2.47 -12.17
C LEU A 50 3.23 -3.32 -13.14
N LYS A 51 4.19 -4.11 -12.62
CA LYS A 51 4.99 -5.03 -13.44
C LYS A 51 4.17 -6.14 -14.08
N GLU A 52 3.15 -6.63 -13.40
CA GLU A 52 2.24 -7.65 -13.94
C GLU A 52 1.40 -7.07 -15.08
N GLN A 53 0.84 -5.87 -14.90
CA GLN A 53 0.12 -5.17 -15.96
C GLN A 53 0.99 -4.85 -17.18
N GLU A 54 2.25 -4.43 -16.98
CA GLU A 54 3.20 -4.21 -18.07
C GLU A 54 3.47 -5.48 -18.88
N LYS A 55 3.57 -6.65 -18.21
CA LYS A 55 3.77 -7.95 -18.88
C LYS A 55 2.54 -8.40 -19.65
N ASP A 56 1.35 -8.15 -19.11
CA ASP A 56 0.09 -8.54 -19.75
C ASP A 56 -0.25 -7.66 -20.97
N THR A 57 0.41 -6.50 -21.09
CA THR A 57 0.20 -5.56 -22.20
C THR A 57 1.17 -5.79 -23.38
N LEU A 58 2.16 -6.69 -23.25
CA LEU A 58 3.19 -7.02 -24.26
C LEU A 58 2.89 -8.33 -25.00
#